data_AF-A0A7H4PDJ2-F1
#
_entry.id   AF-A0A7H4PDJ2-F1
#
_cell.length_a   1.000
_cell.length_b   1.000
_cell.length_c   1.000
_cell.angle_alpha   90.00
_cell.angle_beta   90.00
_cell.angle_gamma   90.00
#
_symmetry.space_group_name_H-M   'P 1'
#
loop_
_entity.id
_entity.type
_entity.pdbx_description
1 polymer ?
#
loop_
_entity_poly.entity_id
_entity_poly.type
_entity_poly.pdbx_seq_one_letter_code
_entity_poly.pdbx_strand_id
1 'polypeptide(L)'
;MTGKVPLRRFVKLTSRGKNLIDWLPGSTLWAGKRFYQRHDVHMIDFYYWDISGPGAGLENVDLGFGKLSLAATRNSESGGSYTFSSDDTKKFAAKTANDVFDVRLAGMEINPGGVLELGVDYGRANPQDDYRLVDGASKDGWMFTGEHTQSIWGGFNKFVVQYATDSMTSWNSGHSQGTSIDNNGSMIRVLDHGAMDFNDDWGLMYVAMYQDVDLDSNNGSTWYTVGVRPMYKWTPIMSTQLEVGYDKREISAHQRKQQPVQNYPGPAMAGG
;
A
#
# COMPACT_ATOMS: atom_id res chain seq x y z
N MET A 1 24.66 30.38 -12.80
CA MET A 1 23.70 29.38 -13.33
C MET A 1 24.08 28.02 -12.78
N THR A 2 23.49 27.60 -11.67
CA THR A 2 23.71 26.27 -11.07
C THR A 2 22.70 25.31 -11.68
N GLY A 3 23.15 24.48 -12.61
CA GLY A 3 22.34 23.41 -13.20
C GLY A 3 21.98 22.38 -12.13
N LYS A 4 20.68 22.15 -11.93
CA LYS A 4 20.19 21.03 -11.11
C LYS A 4 20.59 19.72 -11.80
N VAL A 5 21.49 18.96 -11.19
CA VAL A 5 21.75 17.57 -11.57
C VAL A 5 20.49 16.74 -11.24
N PRO A 6 19.97 15.91 -12.16
CA PRO A 6 18.84 15.04 -11.85
C PRO A 6 19.26 14.02 -10.79
N LEU A 7 18.52 13.97 -9.68
CA LEU A 7 18.70 12.98 -8.62
C LEU A 7 18.37 11.58 -9.17
N ARG A 8 19.39 10.77 -9.44
CA ARG A 8 19.22 9.34 -9.70
C ARG A 8 19.02 8.61 -8.37
N ARG A 9 17.89 7.95 -8.19
CA ARG A 9 17.57 7.16 -6.99
C ARG A 9 17.76 5.67 -7.28
N PHE A 10 18.62 5.00 -6.52
CA PHE A 10 18.71 3.53 -6.56
C PHE A 10 17.52 2.92 -5.81
N VAL A 11 16.60 2.32 -6.57
CA VAL A 11 15.32 1.81 -6.05
C VAL A 11 15.26 0.29 -5.90
N LYS A 12 16.15 -0.47 -6.55
CA LYS A 12 16.15 -1.94 -6.50
C LYS A 12 17.56 -2.53 -6.61
N LEU A 13 17.88 -3.46 -5.73
CA LEU A 13 19.06 -4.35 -5.77
C LEU A 13 18.74 -5.57 -4.90
N THR A 14 18.54 -6.74 -5.50
CA THR A 14 18.04 -7.93 -4.79
C THR A 14 18.71 -9.20 -5.32
N SER A 15 19.04 -10.13 -4.43
CA SER A 15 19.38 -11.52 -4.78
C SER A 15 18.19 -12.45 -4.49
N ARG A 16 17.98 -13.47 -5.33
CA ARG A 16 16.92 -14.47 -5.18
C ARG A 16 17.46 -15.86 -5.41
N GLY A 17 17.17 -16.78 -4.49
CA GLY A 17 17.46 -18.20 -4.63
C GLY A 17 16.17 -19.00 -4.59
N LYS A 18 15.84 -19.68 -5.68
CA LYS A 18 14.70 -20.59 -5.77
C LYS A 18 15.13 -22.00 -5.40
N ASN A 19 14.29 -22.75 -4.69
CA ASN A 19 14.55 -24.15 -4.32
C ASN A 19 15.88 -24.35 -3.57
N LEU A 20 16.29 -23.39 -2.74
CA LEU A 20 17.51 -23.52 -1.93
C LEU A 20 17.29 -24.30 -0.63
N ILE A 21 16.03 -24.47 -0.23
CA ILE A 21 15.65 -25.14 1.01
C ILE A 21 15.01 -26.46 0.63
N ASP A 22 15.73 -27.57 0.80
CA ASP A 22 15.31 -28.91 0.33
C ASP A 22 13.95 -29.34 0.90
N TRP A 23 13.65 -28.97 2.14
CA TRP A 23 12.38 -29.29 2.81
C TRP A 23 11.24 -28.32 2.49
N LEU A 24 11.48 -27.27 1.68
CA LEU A 24 10.48 -26.32 1.16
C LEU A 24 10.57 -26.19 -0.36
N PRO A 25 10.23 -27.25 -1.12
CA PRO A 25 10.27 -27.20 -2.57
C PRO A 25 9.32 -26.12 -3.11
N GLY A 26 9.74 -25.41 -4.15
CA GLY A 26 9.02 -24.28 -4.76
C GLY A 26 9.28 -22.92 -4.10
N SER A 27 9.83 -22.90 -2.88
CA SER A 27 10.04 -21.65 -2.15
C SER A 27 11.17 -20.79 -2.73
N THR A 28 11.09 -19.48 -2.50
CA THR A 28 12.10 -18.50 -2.93
C THR A 28 12.59 -17.69 -1.74
N LEU A 29 13.88 -17.77 -1.43
CA LEU A 29 14.52 -16.90 -0.47
C LEU A 29 15.07 -15.65 -1.18
N TRP A 30 14.91 -14.47 -0.58
CA TRP A 30 15.43 -13.23 -1.14
C TRP A 30 15.96 -12.28 -0.06
N ALA A 31 16.91 -11.43 -0.46
CA ALA A 31 17.43 -10.35 0.37
C ALA A 31 17.86 -9.16 -0.50
N GLY A 32 17.65 -7.94 0.01
CA GLY A 32 18.04 -6.69 -0.62
C GLY A 32 16.90 -5.68 -0.73
N LYS A 33 17.07 -4.64 -1.54
CA LYS A 33 16.03 -3.65 -1.81
C LYS A 33 15.14 -4.10 -2.96
N ARG A 34 13.86 -4.37 -2.71
CA ARG A 34 12.96 -5.03 -3.66
C ARG A 34 11.60 -4.33 -3.74
N PHE A 35 10.99 -4.35 -4.93
CA PHE A 35 9.55 -4.19 -5.07
C PHE A 35 8.86 -5.52 -4.73
N TYR A 36 8.31 -5.60 -3.53
CA TYR A 36 7.79 -6.84 -2.96
C TYR A 36 6.28 -6.90 -3.16
N GLN A 37 5.82 -7.84 -4.00
CA GLN A 37 4.41 -8.22 -4.21
C GLN A 37 3.43 -7.04 -4.08
N ARG A 38 3.62 -6.02 -4.93
CA ARG A 38 2.83 -4.79 -4.88
C ARG A 38 1.50 -5.00 -5.56
N HIS A 39 0.45 -4.44 -4.98
CA HIS A 39 -0.89 -4.42 -5.56
C HIS A 39 -1.28 -2.97 -5.84
N ASP A 40 -1.75 -2.72 -7.06
CA ASP A 40 -2.12 -1.40 -7.54
C ASP A 40 -3.40 -1.40 -8.38
N VAL A 41 -4.06 -0.24 -8.39
CA VAL A 41 -5.12 0.09 -9.34
C VAL A 41 -4.52 0.96 -10.42
N HIS A 42 -4.23 0.35 -11.56
CA HIS A 42 -3.53 0.98 -12.67
C HIS A 42 -4.18 2.30 -13.16
N MET A 43 -5.52 2.36 -13.21
CA MET A 43 -6.25 3.52 -13.74
C MET A 43 -5.99 4.80 -12.93
N ILE A 44 -5.80 4.68 -11.62
CA ILE A 44 -5.63 5.81 -10.69
C ILE A 44 -4.21 5.89 -10.09
N ASP A 45 -3.27 5.08 -10.59
CA ASP A 45 -1.89 4.96 -10.09
C ASP A 45 -1.81 4.81 -8.55
N PHE A 46 -2.70 3.97 -8.00
CA PHE A 46 -2.88 3.84 -6.56
C PHE A 46 -2.41 2.47 -6.06
N TYR A 47 -1.36 2.47 -5.24
CA TYR A 47 -0.85 1.27 -4.57
C TYR A 47 -1.52 1.09 -3.21
N TYR A 48 -2.40 0.09 -3.08
CA TYR A 48 -3.11 -0.20 -1.83
C TYR A 48 -2.38 -1.23 -0.95
N TRP A 49 -1.42 -1.97 -1.50
CA TRP A 49 -0.56 -2.87 -0.74
C TRP A 49 0.87 -2.85 -1.29
N ASP A 50 1.74 -2.09 -0.64
CA ASP A 50 3.15 -1.90 -0.97
C ASP A 50 3.98 -1.71 0.29
N ILE A 51 4.76 -2.75 0.64
CA ILE A 51 5.75 -2.74 1.73
C ILE A 51 7.19 -2.62 1.20
N SER A 52 7.36 -2.20 -0.06
CA SER A 52 8.64 -2.28 -0.77
C SER A 52 9.75 -1.48 -0.11
N GLY A 53 10.92 -2.08 -0.04
CA GLY A 53 12.07 -1.46 0.59
C GLY A 53 13.25 -2.41 0.71
N PRO A 54 14.30 -2.01 1.42
CA PRO A 54 15.30 -2.94 1.96
C PRO A 54 14.60 -3.98 2.83
N GLY A 55 14.88 -5.26 2.59
CA GLY A 55 14.30 -6.34 3.35
C GLY A 55 14.86 -7.71 2.99
N ALA A 56 14.23 -8.73 3.54
CA ALA A 56 14.44 -10.12 3.21
C ALA A 56 13.15 -10.89 3.41
N GLY A 57 13.03 -12.07 2.80
CA GLY A 57 11.86 -12.90 2.97
C GLY A 57 11.96 -14.25 2.31
N LEU A 58 10.98 -15.09 2.62
CA LEU A 58 10.75 -16.42 2.09
C LEU A 58 9.36 -16.43 1.44
N GLU A 59 9.30 -16.67 0.14
CA GLU A 59 8.07 -16.62 -0.65
C GLU A 59 7.68 -18.00 -1.15
N ASN A 60 6.39 -18.18 -1.45
CA ASN A 60 5.83 -19.33 -2.15
C ASN A 60 6.08 -20.68 -1.45
N VAL A 61 6.02 -20.69 -0.13
CA VAL A 61 6.00 -21.93 0.65
C VAL A 61 4.68 -22.65 0.37
N ASP A 62 4.76 -23.86 -0.18
CA ASP A 62 3.58 -24.64 -0.53
C ASP A 62 2.92 -25.25 0.71
N LEU A 63 1.66 -24.90 0.97
CA LEU A 63 0.85 -25.48 2.02
C LEU A 63 -0.19 -26.49 1.48
N GLY A 64 -0.15 -26.78 0.18
CA GLY A 64 -1.12 -27.64 -0.51
C GLY A 64 -2.41 -26.92 -0.90
N PHE A 65 -3.04 -26.19 0.04
CA PHE A 65 -4.27 -25.42 -0.21
C PHE A 65 -4.01 -23.94 -0.58
N GLY A 66 -2.74 -23.51 -0.56
CA GLY A 66 -2.33 -22.14 -0.83
C GLY A 66 -0.81 -21.99 -0.71
N LYS A 67 -0.32 -20.76 -0.90
CA LYS A 67 1.10 -20.40 -0.82
C LYS A 67 1.32 -19.38 0.29
N LEU A 68 2.19 -19.72 1.24
CA LEU A 68 2.61 -18.85 2.32
C LEU A 68 3.85 -18.05 1.92
N SER A 69 3.83 -16.74 2.19
CA SER A 69 4.98 -15.85 2.07
C SER A 69 5.19 -15.09 3.37
N LEU A 70 6.46 -14.91 3.74
CA LEU A 70 6.91 -14.19 4.92
C LEU A 70 7.96 -13.17 4.49
N ALA A 71 7.84 -11.92 4.91
CA ALA A 71 8.83 -10.89 4.63
C ALA A 71 9.03 -9.96 5.82
N ALA A 72 10.24 -9.39 5.90
CA ALA A 72 10.54 -8.27 6.78
C ALA A 72 11.16 -7.15 5.94
N THR A 73 10.53 -5.98 5.93
CA THR A 73 11.02 -4.80 5.20
C THR A 73 11.19 -3.62 6.14
N ARG A 74 11.96 -2.63 5.68
CA ARG A 74 12.26 -1.43 6.47
C ARG A 74 11.98 -0.16 5.68
N ASN A 75 11.29 0.78 6.31
CA ASN A 75 11.24 2.18 5.91
C ASN A 75 11.84 3.08 7.01
N SER A 76 12.02 4.37 6.73
CA SER A 76 12.61 5.30 7.70
C SER A 76 11.90 6.63 7.69
N GLU A 77 11.65 7.17 8.87
CA GLU A 77 11.12 8.52 9.10
C GLU A 77 12.26 9.50 9.35
N SER A 78 12.07 10.78 9.01
CA SER A 78 12.96 11.85 9.45
C SER A 78 12.57 12.27 10.87
N GLY A 79 13.49 12.18 11.82
CA GLY A 79 13.21 12.56 13.21
C GLY A 79 12.39 11.52 13.98
N GLY A 80 11.62 12.00 14.96
CA GLY A 80 10.62 11.20 15.68
C GLY A 80 11.10 10.42 16.90
N SER A 81 12.42 10.37 17.13
CA SER A 81 13.01 9.85 18.37
C SER A 81 14.03 10.82 18.94
N TYR A 82 14.28 10.78 20.25
CA TYR A 82 15.20 11.66 20.95
C TYR A 82 15.92 10.96 22.10
N THR A 83 17.07 11.51 22.48
CA THR A 83 17.80 11.17 23.72
C THR A 83 18.02 12.43 24.56
N PHE A 84 18.44 12.27 25.81
CA PHE A 84 18.79 13.40 26.66
C PHE A 84 20.31 13.63 26.60
N SER A 85 20.71 14.87 26.31
CA SER A 85 22.11 15.30 26.39
C SER A 85 22.53 15.47 27.84
N SER A 86 23.84 15.58 28.09
CA SER A 86 24.43 15.84 29.42
C SER A 86 23.89 17.11 30.09
N ASP A 87 23.35 18.05 29.31
CA ASP A 87 22.73 19.30 29.79
C ASP A 87 21.20 19.20 29.93
N ASP A 88 20.65 17.98 30.03
CA ASP A 88 19.19 17.68 30.11
C ASP A 88 18.35 18.22 28.93
N THR A 89 19.02 18.52 27.80
CA THR A 89 18.38 18.97 26.57
C THR A 89 18.03 17.80 25.66
N LYS A 90 16.81 17.79 25.09
CA LYS A 90 16.38 16.75 24.13
C LYS A 90 17.17 16.88 22.82
N LYS A 91 17.86 15.81 22.43
CA LYS A 91 18.57 15.67 21.15
C LYS A 91 17.82 14.69 20.25
N PHE A 92 17.22 15.19 19.17
CA PHE A 92 16.47 14.36 18.23
C PHE A 92 17.39 13.55 17.29
N ALA A 93 16.99 12.33 16.98
CA ALA A 93 17.63 11.51 15.95
C ALA A 93 17.40 12.14 14.58
N ALA A 94 18.35 11.99 13.66
CA ALA A 94 18.13 12.40 12.28
C ALA A 94 17.08 11.52 11.58
N LYS A 95 17.03 10.23 11.91
CA LYS A 95 16.09 9.25 11.36
C LYS A 95 15.71 8.20 12.38
N THR A 96 14.48 7.74 12.30
CA THR A 96 13.98 6.57 13.03
C THR A 96 13.57 5.50 12.03
N ALA A 97 14.04 4.26 12.23
CA ALA A 97 13.65 3.15 11.36
C ALA A 97 12.25 2.66 11.72
N ASN A 98 11.52 2.15 10.74
CA ASN A 98 10.30 1.37 10.94
C ASN A 98 10.50 0.01 10.29
N ASP A 99 10.19 -1.04 11.03
CA ASP A 99 10.22 -2.42 10.57
C ASP A 99 8.80 -2.88 10.32
N VAL A 100 8.57 -3.53 9.17
CA VAL A 100 7.30 -4.15 8.80
C VAL A 100 7.53 -5.64 8.65
N PHE A 101 6.73 -6.44 9.36
CA PHE A 101 6.69 -7.88 9.27
C PHE A 101 5.40 -8.29 8.56
N ASP A 102 5.54 -8.89 7.39
CA ASP A 102 4.47 -9.26 6.46
C ASP A 102 4.31 -10.78 6.42
N VAL A 103 3.06 -11.22 6.49
CA VAL A 103 2.66 -12.62 6.32
C VAL A 103 1.51 -12.65 5.33
N ARG A 104 1.65 -13.43 4.25
CA ARG A 104 0.61 -13.59 3.23
C ARG A 104 0.32 -15.05 2.94
N LEU A 105 -0.95 -15.34 2.76
CA LEU A 105 -1.47 -16.63 2.32
C LEU A 105 -2.29 -16.40 1.05
N ALA A 106 -1.73 -16.79 -0.09
CA ALA A 106 -2.31 -16.56 -1.41
C ALA A 106 -2.68 -17.87 -2.11
N GLY A 107 -3.41 -17.79 -3.23
CA GLY A 107 -3.66 -18.95 -4.08
C GLY A 107 -4.74 -19.90 -3.55
N MET A 108 -5.56 -19.47 -2.59
CA MET A 108 -6.66 -20.29 -2.07
C MET A 108 -7.84 -20.25 -3.03
N GLU A 109 -8.13 -21.38 -3.69
CA GLU A 109 -9.28 -21.51 -4.58
C GLU A 109 -10.58 -21.64 -3.76
N ILE A 110 -11.31 -20.53 -3.60
CA ILE A 110 -12.51 -20.50 -2.76
C ILE A 110 -13.81 -20.72 -3.55
N ASN A 111 -13.79 -20.49 -4.86
CA ASN A 111 -14.90 -20.76 -5.78
C ASN A 111 -14.37 -20.94 -7.22
N PRO A 112 -15.17 -21.45 -8.19
CA PRO A 112 -14.72 -21.59 -9.58
C PRO A 112 -14.24 -20.27 -10.19
N GLY A 113 -12.97 -20.23 -10.60
CA GLY A 113 -12.31 -19.02 -11.13
C GLY A 113 -12.01 -17.94 -10.09
N GLY A 114 -12.23 -18.22 -8.80
CA GLY A 114 -12.06 -17.29 -7.70
C GLY A 114 -10.94 -17.72 -6.75
N VAL A 115 -9.97 -16.83 -6.52
CA VAL A 115 -8.82 -17.05 -5.65
C VAL A 115 -8.79 -15.99 -4.55
N LEU A 116 -8.55 -16.41 -3.31
CA LEU A 116 -8.41 -15.53 -2.15
C LEU A 116 -6.94 -15.40 -1.75
N GLU A 117 -6.55 -14.18 -1.42
CA GLU A 117 -5.31 -13.83 -0.72
C GLU A 117 -5.64 -13.11 0.59
N LEU A 118 -4.99 -13.55 1.67
CA LEU A 118 -5.08 -12.93 2.99
C LEU A 118 -3.69 -12.48 3.43
N GLY A 119 -3.61 -11.32 4.06
CA GLY A 119 -2.37 -10.75 4.53
C GLY A 119 -2.49 -10.07 5.89
N VAL A 120 -1.39 -10.14 6.65
CA VAL A 120 -1.21 -9.41 7.90
C VAL A 120 0.15 -8.73 7.89
N ASP A 121 0.14 -7.43 8.14
CA ASP A 121 1.33 -6.61 8.32
C ASP A 121 1.37 -6.08 9.75
N TYR A 122 2.49 -6.29 10.45
CA TYR A 122 2.78 -5.62 11.72
C TYR A 122 3.93 -4.65 11.52
N GLY A 123 3.66 -3.36 11.74
CA GLY A 123 4.62 -2.29 11.60
C GLY A 123 5.00 -1.68 12.94
N ARG A 124 6.29 -1.39 13.16
CA ARG A 124 6.74 -0.67 14.36
C ARG A 124 7.93 0.23 14.14
N ALA A 125 7.97 1.36 14.84
CA ALA A 125 9.16 2.16 14.99
C ALA A 125 10.23 1.40 15.80
N ASN A 126 11.46 1.53 15.33
CA ASN A 126 12.65 0.92 15.91
C ASN A 126 13.68 2.03 16.17
N PRO A 127 13.56 2.76 17.29
CA PRO A 127 14.54 3.77 17.67
C PRO A 127 15.90 3.14 17.95
N GLN A 128 16.97 3.92 17.77
CA GLN A 128 18.33 3.50 18.12
C GLN A 128 18.45 3.29 19.64
N ASP A 129 19.46 2.53 20.06
CA ASP A 129 19.81 2.39 21.47
C ASP A 129 19.97 3.78 22.12
N ASP A 130 19.47 3.93 23.35
CA ASP A 130 19.42 5.18 24.11
C ASP A 130 18.53 6.31 23.53
N TYR A 131 17.82 6.06 22.43
CA TYR A 131 16.78 6.93 21.91
C TYR A 131 15.39 6.43 22.32
N ARG A 132 14.48 7.37 22.55
CA ARG A 132 13.07 7.13 22.88
C ARG A 132 12.18 7.86 21.89
N LEU A 133 11.01 7.31 21.60
CA LEU A 133 10.02 8.00 20.78
C LEU A 133 9.47 9.21 21.52
N VAL A 134 8.92 10.16 20.77
CA VAL A 134 8.17 11.28 21.34
C VAL A 134 6.99 10.74 22.16
N ASP A 135 6.72 11.36 23.31
CA ASP A 135 5.58 10.99 24.15
C ASP A 135 4.27 11.11 23.35
N GLY A 136 3.45 10.05 23.37
CA GLY A 136 2.21 9.97 22.59
C GLY A 136 2.37 9.43 21.16
N ALA A 137 3.59 9.07 20.73
CA ALA A 137 3.79 8.44 19.43
C ALA A 137 3.07 7.07 19.37
N SER A 138 2.43 6.78 18.23
CA SER A 138 1.69 5.52 18.01
C SER A 138 2.56 4.28 18.17
N LYS A 139 3.87 4.40 17.86
CA LYS A 139 4.90 3.37 17.97
C LYS A 139 4.71 2.20 17.02
N ASP A 140 3.58 1.54 17.01
CA ASP A 140 3.28 0.38 16.18
C ASP A 140 1.84 0.36 15.68
N GLY A 141 1.51 -0.63 14.86
CA GLY A 141 0.22 -0.74 14.21
C GLY A 141 0.12 -2.02 13.39
N TRP A 142 -1.12 -2.38 13.06
CA TRP A 142 -1.43 -3.57 12.26
C TRP A 142 -2.13 -3.17 10.97
N MET A 143 -2.00 -4.00 9.95
CA MET A 143 -2.83 -3.92 8.75
C MET A 143 -3.22 -5.32 8.30
N PHE A 144 -4.50 -5.50 8.04
CA PHE A 144 -5.10 -6.73 7.56
C PHE A 144 -5.61 -6.49 6.15
N THR A 145 -5.30 -7.41 5.23
CA THR A 145 -5.77 -7.35 3.84
C THR A 145 -6.46 -8.65 3.48
N GLY A 146 -7.64 -8.55 2.87
CA GLY A 146 -8.26 -9.64 2.14
C GLY A 146 -8.53 -9.21 0.71
N GLU A 147 -8.06 -10.00 -0.26
CA GLU A 147 -8.25 -9.76 -1.69
C GLU A 147 -8.82 -11.02 -2.34
N HIS A 148 -10.01 -10.91 -2.93
CA HIS A 148 -10.59 -11.93 -3.79
C HIS A 148 -10.38 -11.53 -5.25
N THR A 149 -9.80 -12.42 -6.05
CA THR A 149 -9.66 -12.25 -7.49
C THR A 149 -10.58 -13.23 -8.21
N GLN A 150 -11.53 -12.72 -8.98
CA GLN A 150 -12.42 -13.50 -9.82
C GLN A 150 -12.03 -13.34 -11.29
N SER A 151 -11.82 -14.45 -12.00
CA SER A 151 -11.73 -14.44 -13.46
C SER A 151 -13.12 -14.19 -14.06
N ILE A 152 -13.23 -13.13 -14.89
CA ILE A 152 -14.46 -12.75 -15.60
C ILE A 152 -14.09 -12.29 -17.01
N TRP A 153 -14.85 -12.73 -18.03
CA TRP A 153 -14.80 -12.23 -19.42
C TRP A 153 -13.40 -11.86 -19.93
N GLY A 154 -12.51 -12.85 -20.01
CA GLY A 154 -11.14 -12.67 -20.53
C GLY A 154 -10.20 -11.85 -19.64
N GLY A 155 -10.68 -11.36 -18.49
CA GLY A 155 -9.90 -10.57 -17.52
C GLY A 155 -10.25 -10.94 -16.07
N PHE A 156 -10.33 -9.93 -15.20
CA PHE A 156 -10.51 -10.12 -13.77
C PHE A 156 -11.31 -9.00 -13.09
N ASN A 157 -11.93 -9.36 -11.97
CA ASN A 157 -12.38 -8.45 -10.92
C ASN A 157 -11.60 -8.76 -9.64
N LYS A 158 -11.21 -7.73 -8.90
CA LYS A 158 -10.58 -7.81 -7.59
C LYS A 158 -11.42 -7.05 -6.59
N PHE A 159 -11.87 -7.75 -5.55
CA PHE A 159 -12.53 -7.17 -4.40
C PHE A 159 -11.61 -7.22 -3.19
N VAL A 160 -11.32 -6.06 -2.60
CA VAL A 160 -10.32 -5.86 -1.55
C VAL A 160 -10.96 -5.21 -0.35
N VAL A 161 -10.69 -5.76 0.84
CA VAL A 161 -11.02 -5.15 2.13
C VAL A 161 -9.75 -5.03 2.95
N GLN A 162 -9.50 -3.85 3.50
CA GLN A 162 -8.35 -3.61 4.37
C GLN A 162 -8.78 -2.89 5.64
N TYR A 163 -8.14 -3.26 6.74
CA TYR A 163 -8.25 -2.59 8.02
C TYR A 163 -6.85 -2.31 8.57
N ALA A 164 -6.54 -1.08 8.95
CA ALA A 164 -5.26 -0.72 9.53
C ALA A 164 -5.42 0.06 10.84
N THR A 165 -4.42 -0.01 11.72
CA THR A 165 -4.39 0.70 13.00
C THR A 165 -3.15 1.56 13.14
N ASP A 166 -3.30 2.68 13.84
CA ASP A 166 -2.23 3.49 14.39
C ASP A 166 -1.10 3.80 13.39
N SER A 167 0.12 3.29 13.61
CA SER A 167 1.28 3.59 12.76
C SER A 167 1.09 3.20 11.28
N MET A 168 0.17 2.28 10.98
CA MET A 168 -0.09 1.78 9.62
C MET A 168 -1.12 2.62 8.86
N THR A 169 -1.79 3.57 9.53
CA THR A 169 -2.82 4.43 8.89
C THR A 169 -2.23 5.54 8.01
N SER A 170 -0.97 5.95 8.25
CA SER A 170 -0.43 7.17 7.66
C SER A 170 -0.07 7.03 6.19
N TRP A 171 0.67 5.97 5.84
CA TRP A 171 0.98 5.65 4.45
C TRP A 171 -0.15 4.89 3.78
N ASN A 172 -1.00 4.22 4.57
CA ASN A 172 -2.18 3.47 4.14
C ASN A 172 -1.93 2.40 3.04
N SER A 173 -0.68 2.01 2.81
CA SER A 173 -0.27 1.00 1.82
C SER A 173 0.46 -0.20 2.45
N GLY A 174 0.76 -0.19 3.76
CA GLY A 174 1.56 -1.23 4.43
C GLY A 174 2.90 -0.73 4.98
N HIS A 175 3.29 0.53 4.72
CA HIS A 175 4.41 1.16 5.43
C HIS A 175 3.99 1.75 6.78
N SER A 176 4.81 1.54 7.81
CA SER A 176 4.59 2.06 9.16
C SER A 176 5.19 3.45 9.36
N GLN A 177 4.49 4.28 10.13
CA GLN A 177 4.93 5.59 10.61
C GLN A 177 4.78 5.68 12.14
N GLY A 178 5.60 4.92 12.89
CA GLY A 178 5.44 4.79 14.34
C GLY A 178 5.95 5.98 15.15
N THR A 179 6.60 6.98 14.55
CA THR A 179 7.04 8.16 15.31
C THR A 179 6.04 9.30 15.40
N SER A 180 4.92 9.19 14.68
CA SER A 180 3.87 10.22 14.68
C SER A 180 3.00 10.13 15.92
N ILE A 181 2.56 11.30 16.42
CA ILE A 181 1.60 11.43 17.52
C ILE A 181 0.15 11.60 17.01
N ASP A 182 0.00 11.88 15.71
CA ASP A 182 -1.28 12.30 15.11
C ASP A 182 -2.01 11.17 14.38
N ASN A 183 -1.43 9.97 14.34
CA ASN A 183 -1.92 8.84 13.56
C ASN A 183 -2.50 7.69 14.40
N ASN A 184 -2.66 7.87 15.71
CA ASN A 184 -3.46 6.94 16.52
C ASN A 184 -4.90 6.91 16.00
N GLY A 185 -5.45 5.71 15.81
CA GLY A 185 -6.76 5.51 15.20
C GLY A 185 -6.80 4.31 14.25
N SER A 186 -7.69 4.37 13.27
CA SER A 186 -7.93 3.27 12.34
C SER A 186 -8.17 3.72 10.90
N MET A 187 -8.03 2.78 9.98
CA MET A 187 -8.44 2.93 8.61
C MET A 187 -9.26 1.71 8.19
N ILE A 188 -10.37 1.93 7.49
CA ILE A 188 -11.03 0.91 6.69
C ILE A 188 -10.96 1.30 5.21
N ARG A 189 -10.70 0.31 4.35
CA ARG A 189 -10.78 0.46 2.89
C ARG A 189 -11.58 -0.69 2.31
N VAL A 190 -12.48 -0.36 1.41
CA VAL A 190 -13.19 -1.29 0.53
C VAL A 190 -12.95 -0.84 -0.89
N LEU A 191 -12.37 -1.71 -1.71
CA LEU A 191 -11.96 -1.41 -3.07
C LEU A 191 -12.43 -2.54 -3.99
N ASP A 192 -13.06 -2.17 -5.09
CA ASP A 192 -13.43 -3.10 -6.16
C ASP A 192 -12.89 -2.54 -7.47
N HIS A 193 -12.07 -3.31 -8.17
CA HIS A 193 -11.48 -2.88 -9.44
C HIS A 193 -11.26 -4.05 -10.37
N GLY A 194 -11.25 -3.79 -11.68
CA GLY A 194 -11.10 -4.86 -12.65
C GLY A 194 -10.74 -4.38 -14.04
N ALA A 195 -10.40 -5.35 -14.86
CA ALA A 195 -10.19 -5.18 -16.29
C ALA A 195 -10.83 -6.36 -17.00
N MET A 196 -11.62 -6.12 -18.04
CA MET A 196 -12.34 -7.17 -18.77
C MET A 196 -12.48 -6.81 -20.24
N ASP A 197 -12.55 -7.83 -21.09
CA ASP A 197 -12.74 -7.72 -22.53
C ASP A 197 -14.10 -8.31 -22.92
N PHE A 198 -14.87 -7.55 -23.71
CA PHE A 198 -16.18 -7.95 -24.20
C PHE A 198 -16.19 -8.01 -25.72
N ASN A 199 -16.72 -9.12 -26.25
CA ASN A 199 -17.09 -9.30 -27.66
C ASN A 199 -16.01 -8.82 -28.66
N ASP A 200 -14.74 -9.12 -28.37
CA ASP A 200 -13.51 -8.77 -29.11
C ASP A 200 -13.21 -7.27 -29.31
N ASP A 201 -14.23 -6.40 -29.33
CA ASP A 201 -14.11 -4.99 -29.69
C ASP A 201 -13.99 -4.06 -28.47
N TRP A 202 -14.46 -4.49 -27.30
CA TRP A 202 -14.49 -3.63 -26.11
C TRP A 202 -13.55 -4.14 -25.03
N GLY A 203 -12.79 -3.23 -24.44
CA GLY A 203 -12.14 -3.42 -23.15
C GLY A 203 -12.73 -2.45 -22.13
N LEU A 204 -12.72 -2.81 -20.85
CA LEU A 204 -13.16 -1.93 -19.77
C LEU A 204 -12.26 -2.10 -18.58
N MET A 205 -11.77 -0.98 -18.05
CA MET A 205 -11.26 -0.91 -16.69
C MET A 205 -12.23 -0.11 -15.82
N TYR A 206 -12.31 -0.44 -14.54
CA TYR A 206 -13.11 0.32 -13.59
C TYR A 206 -12.50 0.25 -12.19
N VAL A 207 -12.88 1.22 -11.36
CA VAL A 207 -12.56 1.27 -9.93
C VAL A 207 -13.75 1.84 -9.18
N ALA A 208 -14.03 1.28 -8.01
CA ALA A 208 -14.85 1.89 -6.98
C ALA A 208 -14.16 1.67 -5.64
N MET A 209 -13.95 2.75 -4.88
CA MET A 209 -13.28 2.67 -3.59
C MET A 209 -13.95 3.59 -2.57
N TYR A 210 -14.07 3.05 -1.37
CA TYR A 210 -14.34 3.77 -0.14
C TYR A 210 -13.15 3.57 0.79
N GLN A 211 -12.61 4.66 1.31
CA GLN A 211 -11.57 4.65 2.33
C GLN A 211 -11.95 5.64 3.42
N ASP A 212 -11.93 5.19 4.66
CA ASP A 212 -12.12 6.03 5.82
C ASP A 212 -10.92 5.89 6.74
N VAL A 213 -10.29 7.02 7.04
CA VAL A 213 -9.18 7.12 8.00
C VAL A 213 -9.71 7.92 9.17
N ASP A 214 -9.99 7.25 10.28
CA ASP A 214 -10.51 7.84 11.51
C ASP A 214 -9.37 7.91 12.54
N LEU A 215 -8.99 9.14 12.92
CA LEU A 215 -7.83 9.40 13.77
C LEU A 215 -8.27 10.13 15.04
N ASP A 216 -7.69 9.76 16.18
CA ASP A 216 -7.96 10.36 17.49
C ASP A 216 -7.67 11.88 17.51
N SER A 217 -6.69 12.30 16.70
CA SER A 217 -6.32 13.70 16.48
C SER A 217 -7.42 14.52 15.78
N ASN A 218 -8.51 13.87 15.34
CA ASN A 218 -9.53 14.43 14.46
C ASN A 218 -8.95 15.00 13.17
N ASN A 219 -7.83 14.47 12.69
CA ASN A 219 -7.20 14.81 11.41
C ASN A 219 -7.40 13.72 10.34
N GLY A 220 -8.42 12.88 10.53
CA GLY A 220 -8.84 11.86 9.57
C GLY A 220 -9.46 12.40 8.28
N SER A 221 -9.76 11.48 7.35
CA SER A 221 -10.47 11.79 6.12
C SER A 221 -11.22 10.58 5.57
N THR A 222 -12.39 10.85 4.99
CA THR A 222 -13.18 9.88 4.22
C THR A 222 -13.02 10.18 2.72
N TRP A 223 -12.73 9.18 1.91
CA TRP A 223 -12.51 9.29 0.47
C TRP A 223 -13.36 8.28 -0.29
N TYR A 224 -14.12 8.78 -1.25
CA TYR A 224 -14.84 8.02 -2.24
C TYR A 224 -14.24 8.30 -3.62
N THR A 225 -13.94 7.26 -4.37
CA THR A 225 -13.54 7.38 -5.78
C THR A 225 -14.24 6.33 -6.62
N VAL A 226 -14.73 6.73 -7.79
CA VAL A 226 -15.32 5.82 -8.77
C VAL A 226 -14.85 6.27 -10.14
N GLY A 227 -14.44 5.31 -10.97
CA GLY A 227 -14.02 5.60 -12.33
C GLY A 227 -14.23 4.44 -13.27
N VAL A 228 -14.35 4.76 -14.55
CA VAL A 228 -14.46 3.80 -15.65
C VAL A 228 -13.60 4.27 -16.82
N ARG A 229 -12.90 3.33 -17.45
CA ARG A 229 -12.11 3.55 -18.66
C ARG A 229 -12.47 2.53 -19.72
N PRO A 230 -13.57 2.74 -20.49
CA PRO A 230 -13.86 1.93 -21.66
C PRO A 230 -12.85 2.18 -22.79
N MET A 231 -12.57 1.12 -23.54
CA MET A 231 -11.71 1.10 -24.71
C MET A 231 -12.45 0.43 -25.86
N TYR A 232 -12.57 1.11 -27.00
CA TYR A 232 -13.07 0.52 -28.23
C TYR A 232 -11.92 0.21 -29.19
N LYS A 233 -11.83 -1.02 -29.68
CA LYS A 233 -10.78 -1.53 -30.56
C LYS A 233 -11.30 -1.46 -32.00
N TRP A 234 -10.82 -0.49 -32.78
CA TRP A 234 -11.16 -0.37 -34.21
C TRP A 234 -10.47 -1.45 -35.04
N THR A 235 -9.24 -1.78 -34.66
CA THR A 235 -8.42 -2.86 -35.24
C THR A 235 -7.55 -3.47 -34.14
N PRO A 236 -6.85 -4.60 -34.37
CA PRO A 236 -5.94 -5.18 -33.38
C PRO A 236 -4.82 -4.25 -32.89
N ILE A 237 -4.54 -3.16 -33.61
CA ILE A 237 -3.47 -2.19 -33.29
C ILE A 237 -3.97 -0.75 -33.10
N MET A 238 -5.28 -0.50 -33.23
CA MET A 238 -5.87 0.84 -33.14
C MET A 238 -7.10 0.82 -32.24
N SER A 239 -7.09 1.66 -31.21
CA SER A 239 -8.18 1.78 -30.23
C SER A 239 -8.44 3.23 -29.87
N THR A 240 -9.63 3.51 -29.35
CA THR A 240 -9.98 4.77 -28.68
C THR A 240 -10.34 4.49 -27.24
N GLN A 241 -9.80 5.28 -26.31
CA GLN A 241 -10.08 5.18 -24.88
C GLN A 241 -10.76 6.43 -24.38
N LEU A 242 -11.70 6.24 -23.46
CA LEU A 242 -12.32 7.30 -22.70
C LEU A 242 -12.16 6.96 -21.22
N GLU A 243 -11.80 7.94 -20.41
CA GLU A 243 -11.77 7.79 -18.95
C GLU A 243 -12.70 8.81 -18.30
N VAL A 244 -13.49 8.33 -17.35
CA VAL A 244 -14.40 9.14 -16.53
C VAL A 244 -14.14 8.78 -15.08
N GLY A 245 -13.77 9.76 -14.27
CA GLY A 245 -13.54 9.59 -12.83
C GLY A 245 -14.31 10.61 -12.00
N TYR A 246 -14.70 10.21 -10.79
CA TYR A 246 -15.28 11.08 -9.78
C TYR A 246 -14.62 10.81 -8.43
N ASP A 247 -14.10 11.87 -7.81
CA ASP A 247 -13.51 11.84 -6.48
C ASP A 247 -14.28 12.75 -5.52
N LYS A 248 -14.46 12.27 -4.29
CA LYS A 248 -15.00 13.06 -3.18
C LYS A 248 -14.21 12.75 -1.91
N ARG A 249 -13.55 13.77 -1.36
CA ARG A 249 -12.81 13.67 -0.10
C ARG A 249 -13.40 14.59 0.96
N GLU A 250 -13.77 14.03 2.09
CA GLU A 250 -14.24 14.73 3.28
C GLU A 250 -13.13 14.71 4.32
N ILE A 251 -12.77 15.89 4.81
CA ILE A 251 -11.77 16.07 5.87
C ILE A 251 -12.44 16.64 7.12
N SER A 252 -11.89 16.29 8.28
CA SER A 252 -12.38 16.74 9.57
C SER A 252 -12.43 18.27 9.70
N ALA A 253 -13.35 18.77 10.52
CA ALA A 253 -13.50 20.21 10.77
C ALA A 253 -12.22 20.85 11.37
N HIS A 254 -11.39 20.07 12.07
CA HIS A 254 -10.11 20.53 12.60
C HIS A 254 -9.09 20.82 11.49
N GLN A 255 -8.95 19.91 10.51
CA GLN A 255 -8.11 20.14 9.32
C GLN A 255 -8.58 21.32 8.48
N ARG A 256 -9.90 21.49 8.30
CA ARG A 256 -10.47 22.64 7.55
C ARG A 256 -10.08 24.01 8.13
N LYS A 257 -9.81 24.08 9.44
CA LYS A 257 -9.38 25.34 10.09
C LYS A 257 -7.88 25.60 9.96
N GLN A 258 -7.06 24.54 9.85
CA GLN A 258 -5.60 24.66 9.75
C GLN A 258 -5.11 24.85 8.30
N GLN A 259 -5.86 24.36 7.33
CA GLN A 259 -5.63 24.65 5.91
C GLN A 259 -7.00 24.90 5.24
N PRO A 260 -7.27 26.08 4.67
CA PRO A 260 -8.43 26.27 3.81
C PRO A 260 -8.18 25.53 2.49
N VAL A 261 -8.23 24.19 2.50
CA VAL A 261 -8.13 23.36 1.30
C VAL A 261 -9.52 23.25 0.69
N GLN A 262 -9.58 23.59 -0.59
CA GLN A 262 -10.70 23.40 -1.49
C GLN A 262 -11.16 21.94 -1.41
N ASN A 263 -12.41 21.68 -1.04
CA ASN A 263 -13.04 20.42 -1.40
C ASN A 263 -12.94 20.32 -2.92
N TYR A 264 -12.29 19.28 -3.46
CA TYR A 264 -12.27 19.00 -4.89
C TYR A 264 -13.23 17.86 -5.22
N PRO A 265 -14.56 18.06 -5.22
CA PRO A 265 -15.42 17.21 -6.02
C PRO A 265 -15.20 17.62 -7.48
N GLY A 266 -14.60 16.73 -8.27
CA GLY A 266 -14.27 17.05 -9.66
C GLY A 266 -14.44 15.84 -10.56
N PRO A 267 -15.30 15.91 -11.59
CA PRO A 267 -15.21 14.95 -12.68
C PRO A 267 -13.90 15.16 -13.44
N ALA A 268 -13.16 14.08 -13.69
CA ALA A 268 -12.00 14.08 -14.56
C ALA A 268 -12.33 13.28 -15.83
N MET A 269 -12.04 13.87 -17.00
CA MET A 269 -12.22 13.24 -18.31
C MET A 269 -10.90 13.29 -19.06
N ALA A 270 -10.42 12.15 -19.52
CA ALA A 270 -9.25 12.04 -20.39
C ALA A 270 -9.58 11.16 -21.60
N GLY A 271 -9.07 11.51 -22.78
CA GLY A 271 -9.24 10.75 -24.02
C GLY A 271 -7.91 10.53 -24.72
N GLY A 272 -7.73 9.35 -25.30
CA GLY A 272 -6.51 8.91 -25.97
C GLY A 272 -6.76 7.88 -27.07
#